data_AF-A0A8H9YZ87-F1
#
_entry.id   AF-A0A8H9YZ87-F1
#
_cell.length_a   1.000
_cell.length_b   1.000
_cell.length_c   1.000
_cell.angle_alpha   90.00
_cell.angle_beta   90.00
_cell.angle_gamma   90.00
#
_symmetry.space_group_name_H-M   'P 1'
#
loop_
_entity.id
_entity.type
_entity.pdbx_description
1 polymer ?
#
loop_
_entity_poly.entity_id
_entity_poly.type
_entity_poly.pdbx_seq_one_letter_code
_entity_poly.pdbx_strand_id
1 'polypeptide(L)'
;MLKSIFPDHVPTFMAAPAIGAHPPESAASFETQYPKDQFKPVANNIHMVWVGSKPGSNQDIYLRQWAKMNPNHKIMLWVDSTQFDTYATNKTAQAKAESIYPNYQSERPVRGLFSQLKTVMSSPGNEPRNKIEQKQVISELNKELSSPGNKALRASLLPEGGKVTAENASQVLSAFARHASRTDDKFNQAEATILDQTTKSWDRYVSNPPRDTTALTALQERFADLKNVQIRDLSNPADIRLKNQDVYQHEIIGRNGGYAAASDVARYEIVNRHGGTYTDIDLESVRPLDGALNAHPDLMLVGMAAGKSEASGNATPYFANALFASHPQSAMLTTMIDDIGDKYRSMKGNEYAGDRYFSRPNKSTIETTGPNALRGHVDRVIQEAKGQPDQIRNDAASSAERIWDMAKPENKEYWSLVDSHFKFPDNYVNFETEEQQKSATKAMAGGADRRPSAQG
;
A
#
# COMPACT_ATOMS: atom_id res chain seq x y z
N MET A 1 21.21 -27.35 70.39
CA MET A 1 20.50 -28.64 70.63
C MET A 1 19.04 -28.46 70.25
N LEU A 2 18.38 -29.54 69.78
CA LEU A 2 17.02 -29.67 69.22
C LEU A 2 16.97 -29.43 67.70
N LYS A 3 16.99 -30.47 66.85
CA LYS A 3 16.08 -31.62 66.59
C LYS A 3 15.14 -31.32 65.42
N SER A 4 15.42 -32.01 64.31
CA SER A 4 14.55 -32.31 63.17
C SER A 4 13.23 -32.95 63.61
N ILE A 5 12.15 -32.77 62.82
CA ILE A 5 11.25 -33.80 62.27
C ILE A 5 10.27 -33.12 61.27
N PHE A 6 10.17 -33.68 60.05
CA PHE A 6 9.16 -33.39 59.01
C PHE A 6 7.74 -33.83 59.42
N PRO A 7 6.68 -33.39 58.73
CA PRO A 7 6.06 -34.35 57.81
C PRO A 7 5.53 -33.77 56.48
N ASP A 8 5.54 -34.67 55.49
CA ASP A 8 4.93 -34.60 54.16
C ASP A 8 3.41 -34.39 54.19
N HIS A 9 2.88 -33.58 53.28
CA HIS A 9 1.51 -33.70 52.76
C HIS A 9 1.47 -33.26 51.29
N VAL A 10 1.37 -34.25 50.39
CA VAL A 10 1.04 -34.10 48.97
C VAL A 10 -0.47 -34.31 48.83
N PRO A 11 -1.25 -33.38 48.26
CA PRO A 11 -2.65 -33.62 47.97
C PRO A 11 -2.80 -34.46 46.69
N THR A 12 -3.47 -35.60 46.81
CA THR A 12 -3.93 -36.46 45.73
C THR A 12 -4.97 -35.73 44.88
N PHE A 13 -4.65 -35.40 43.63
CA PHE A 13 -5.65 -34.95 42.65
C PHE A 13 -6.46 -36.15 42.16
N MET A 14 -7.76 -36.13 42.42
CA MET A 14 -8.71 -37.08 41.82
C MET A 14 -8.85 -36.79 40.32
N ALA A 15 -8.77 -37.84 39.52
CA ALA A 15 -8.99 -37.79 38.08
C ALA A 15 -10.44 -37.40 37.76
N ALA A 16 -10.62 -36.30 37.04
CA ALA A 16 -11.89 -35.94 36.41
C ALA A 16 -12.17 -36.88 35.22
N PRO A 17 -13.43 -37.20 34.90
CA PRO A 17 -13.76 -38.08 33.78
C PRO A 17 -13.38 -37.40 32.46
N ALA A 18 -12.81 -38.17 31.55
CA ALA A 18 -12.54 -37.76 30.18
C ALA A 18 -13.86 -37.31 29.51
N ILE A 19 -14.02 -36.00 29.34
CA ILE A 19 -15.02 -35.44 28.44
C ILE A 19 -14.60 -35.87 27.04
N GLY A 20 -15.45 -36.69 26.41
CA GLY A 20 -15.23 -37.18 25.06
C GLY A 20 -14.87 -36.02 24.14
N ALA A 21 -13.81 -36.20 23.36
CA ALA A 21 -13.50 -35.33 22.25
C ALA A 21 -14.75 -35.24 21.38
N HIS A 22 -15.38 -34.07 21.38
CA HIS A 22 -16.26 -33.70 20.29
C HIS A 22 -15.44 -33.92 19.00
N PRO A 23 -15.99 -34.59 17.97
CA PRO A 23 -15.33 -34.62 16.68
C PRO A 23 -15.04 -33.17 16.29
N PRO A 24 -13.88 -32.85 15.68
CA PRO A 24 -13.66 -31.51 15.17
C PRO A 24 -14.86 -31.20 14.27
N GLU A 25 -15.59 -30.13 14.58
CA GLU A 25 -16.52 -29.54 13.63
C GLU A 25 -15.78 -29.50 12.30
N SER A 26 -16.37 -30.09 11.26
CA SER A 26 -15.74 -30.16 9.95
C SER A 26 -15.27 -28.76 9.60
N ALA A 27 -13.96 -28.57 9.42
CA ALA A 27 -13.38 -27.26 9.13
C ALA A 27 -14.23 -26.61 8.03
N ALA A 28 -14.85 -25.46 8.33
CA ALA A 28 -15.72 -24.79 7.38
C ALA A 28 -14.92 -24.52 6.11
N SER A 29 -15.44 -24.92 4.94
CA SER A 29 -14.78 -24.60 3.68
C SER A 29 -15.13 -23.16 3.28
N PHE A 30 -14.20 -22.46 2.63
CA PHE A 30 -14.41 -21.09 2.18
C PHE A 30 -15.67 -20.97 1.30
N GLU A 31 -15.87 -21.94 0.41
CA GLU A 31 -17.00 -21.99 -0.52
C GLU A 31 -18.34 -22.26 0.17
N THR A 32 -18.32 -22.89 1.35
CA THR A 32 -19.53 -23.09 2.17
C THR A 32 -19.94 -21.78 2.82
N GLN A 33 -18.97 -20.95 3.22
CA GLN A 33 -19.25 -19.62 3.78
C GLN A 33 -19.65 -18.60 2.70
N TYR A 34 -19.09 -18.70 1.50
CA TYR A 34 -19.36 -17.78 0.39
C TYR A 34 -19.82 -18.52 -0.87
N PRO A 35 -21.01 -19.14 -0.85
CA PRO A 35 -21.48 -19.95 -1.97
C PRO A 35 -21.81 -19.06 -3.18
N LYS A 36 -21.49 -19.56 -4.39
CA LYS A 36 -21.57 -18.78 -5.64
C LYS A 36 -22.99 -18.36 -6.02
N ASP A 37 -24.02 -19.08 -5.56
CA ASP A 37 -25.42 -18.73 -5.80
C ASP A 37 -25.86 -17.46 -5.04
N GLN A 38 -25.09 -17.03 -4.04
CA GLN A 38 -25.30 -15.77 -3.32
C GLN A 38 -24.61 -14.57 -3.99
N PHE A 39 -23.88 -14.78 -5.08
CA PHE A 39 -23.24 -13.70 -5.82
C PHE A 39 -24.32 -12.87 -6.52
N LYS A 40 -24.19 -11.55 -6.41
CA LYS A 40 -25.16 -10.58 -6.95
C LYS A 40 -24.49 -9.61 -7.90
N PRO A 41 -25.24 -9.06 -8.88
CA PRO A 41 -24.75 -8.00 -9.75
C PRO A 41 -24.25 -6.80 -8.95
N VAL A 42 -23.03 -6.35 -9.24
CA VAL A 42 -22.47 -5.13 -8.63
C VAL A 42 -23.13 -3.89 -9.24
N ALA A 43 -23.29 -2.83 -8.46
CA ALA A 43 -23.91 -1.59 -8.92
C ALA A 43 -23.14 -0.94 -10.10
N ASN A 44 -23.88 -0.35 -11.05
CA ASN A 44 -23.32 0.34 -12.22
C ASN A 44 -22.75 1.74 -11.89
N ASN A 45 -21.92 1.81 -10.85
CA ASN A 45 -21.14 2.97 -10.46
C ASN A 45 -19.67 2.70 -10.80
N ILE A 46 -19.01 3.64 -11.49
CA ILE A 46 -17.57 3.60 -11.73
C ILE A 46 -16.94 4.80 -11.04
N HIS A 47 -15.95 4.56 -10.20
CA HIS A 47 -15.27 5.57 -9.40
C HIS A 47 -13.81 5.69 -9.82
N MET A 48 -13.34 6.92 -9.95
CA MET A 48 -11.95 7.29 -10.20
C MET A 48 -11.54 8.38 -9.22
N VAL A 49 -10.27 8.41 -8.83
CA VAL A 49 -9.74 9.42 -7.88
C VAL A 49 -8.58 10.16 -8.53
N TRP A 50 -8.58 11.50 -8.42
CA TRP A 50 -7.47 12.36 -8.81
C TRP A 50 -7.25 13.46 -7.76
N VAL A 51 -6.14 13.39 -7.03
CA VAL A 51 -5.88 14.25 -5.87
C VAL A 51 -4.49 14.89 -5.94
N GLY A 52 -4.29 15.96 -5.16
CA GLY A 52 -3.02 16.71 -5.10
C GLY A 52 -2.78 17.66 -6.27
N SER A 53 -3.62 17.62 -7.31
CA SER A 53 -3.57 18.55 -8.45
C SER A 53 -4.91 18.61 -9.19
N LYS A 54 -5.05 19.56 -10.11
CA LYS A 54 -6.19 19.61 -11.05
C LYS A 54 -6.02 18.53 -12.13
N PRO A 55 -7.08 17.81 -12.54
CA PRO A 55 -7.00 16.85 -13.65
C PRO A 55 -6.58 17.52 -14.97
N GLY A 56 -5.61 16.90 -15.66
CA GLY A 56 -5.08 17.39 -16.94
C GLY A 56 -5.88 16.93 -18.16
N SER A 57 -5.35 17.15 -19.36
CA SER A 57 -5.99 16.74 -20.62
C SER A 57 -6.01 15.22 -20.82
N ASN A 58 -5.00 14.50 -20.33
CA ASN A 58 -4.98 13.04 -20.42
C ASN A 58 -6.13 12.42 -19.61
N GLN A 59 -6.35 12.92 -18.40
CA GLN A 59 -7.44 12.49 -17.53
C GLN A 59 -8.81 12.68 -18.21
N ASP A 60 -9.00 13.72 -19.02
CA ASP A 60 -10.24 13.88 -19.81
C ASP A 60 -10.44 12.79 -20.82
N ILE A 61 -9.37 12.43 -21.54
CA ILE A 61 -9.43 11.44 -22.60
C ILE A 61 -9.92 10.13 -22.00
N TYR A 62 -9.31 9.70 -20.89
CA TYR A 62 -9.72 8.49 -20.19
C TYR A 62 -11.12 8.59 -19.59
N LEU A 63 -11.47 9.69 -18.91
CA LEU A 63 -12.82 9.84 -18.34
C LEU A 63 -13.91 9.79 -19.42
N ARG A 64 -13.67 10.43 -20.57
CA ARG A 64 -14.55 10.41 -21.74
C ARG A 64 -14.62 9.01 -22.36
N GLN A 65 -13.51 8.30 -22.42
CA GLN A 65 -13.43 6.92 -22.93
C GLN A 65 -14.29 5.97 -22.08
N TRP A 66 -14.14 6.04 -20.77
CA TRP A 66 -14.93 5.25 -19.82
C TRP A 66 -16.42 5.58 -19.90
N ALA A 67 -16.77 6.87 -19.96
CA ALA A 67 -18.16 7.32 -20.07
C ALA A 67 -18.85 6.84 -21.35
N LYS A 68 -18.13 6.84 -22.48
CA LYS A 68 -18.64 6.34 -23.76
C LYS A 68 -18.78 4.82 -23.78
N MET A 69 -17.82 4.09 -23.21
CA MET A 69 -17.84 2.63 -23.17
C MET A 69 -18.91 2.09 -22.20
N ASN A 70 -19.29 2.87 -21.19
CA ASN A 70 -20.23 2.46 -20.14
C ASN A 70 -21.42 3.44 -20.04
N PRO A 71 -22.28 3.54 -21.06
CA PRO A 71 -23.37 4.53 -21.10
C PRO A 71 -24.44 4.31 -20.01
N ASN A 72 -24.61 3.07 -19.54
CA ASN A 72 -25.54 2.70 -18.47
C ASN A 72 -24.94 2.86 -17.06
N HIS A 73 -23.68 3.29 -16.97
CA HIS A 73 -23.01 3.51 -15.68
C HIS A 73 -22.96 4.97 -15.32
N LYS A 74 -23.06 5.25 -14.04
CA LYS A 74 -22.65 6.52 -13.47
C LYS A 74 -21.14 6.51 -13.31
N ILE A 75 -20.43 7.45 -13.94
CA ILE A 75 -18.98 7.63 -13.80
C ILE A 75 -18.72 8.80 -12.86
N MET A 76 -17.95 8.59 -11.81
CA MET A 76 -17.63 9.60 -10.80
C MET A 76 -16.12 9.81 -10.71
N LEU A 77 -15.68 11.02 -11.07
CA LEU A 77 -14.32 11.47 -10.79
C LEU A 77 -14.33 12.23 -9.45
N TRP A 78 -13.61 11.69 -8.48
CA TRP A 78 -13.42 12.29 -7.17
C TRP A 78 -12.14 13.11 -7.15
N VAL A 79 -12.27 14.38 -6.75
CA VAL A 79 -11.16 15.31 -6.56
C VAL A 79 -11.15 15.84 -5.13
N ASP A 80 -10.07 16.49 -4.70
CA ASP A 80 -10.05 17.28 -3.47
C ASP A 80 -9.79 18.74 -3.82
N SER A 81 -10.85 19.55 -3.74
CA SER A 81 -10.80 20.96 -4.11
C SER A 81 -10.02 21.84 -3.12
N THR A 82 -9.60 21.31 -1.96
CA THR A 82 -8.71 21.99 -1.02
C THR A 82 -7.22 21.75 -1.30
N GLN A 83 -6.90 20.78 -2.16
CA GLN A 83 -5.55 20.26 -2.39
C GLN A 83 -5.07 20.38 -3.85
N PHE A 84 -5.68 21.25 -4.66
CA PHE A 84 -5.34 21.38 -6.09
C PHE A 84 -3.93 21.94 -6.38
N ASP A 85 -3.28 22.58 -5.41
CA ASP A 85 -1.95 23.19 -5.52
C ASP A 85 -0.85 22.38 -4.80
N THR A 86 -1.21 21.32 -4.09
CA THR A 86 -0.30 20.58 -3.19
C THR A 86 0.87 19.95 -3.94
N TYR A 87 0.62 19.32 -5.10
CA TYR A 87 1.69 18.73 -5.93
C TYR A 87 2.72 19.77 -6.37
N ALA A 88 2.28 20.92 -6.89
CA ALA A 88 3.17 21.97 -7.35
C ALA A 88 3.99 22.56 -6.20
N THR A 89 3.36 22.71 -5.04
CA THR A 89 4.00 23.22 -3.82
C THR A 89 5.08 22.26 -3.32
N ASN A 90 4.77 20.97 -3.21
CA ASN A 90 5.72 19.95 -2.75
C ASN A 90 6.87 19.78 -3.76
N LYS A 91 6.59 19.85 -5.06
CA LYS A 91 7.62 19.83 -6.12
C LYS A 91 8.59 21.02 -5.99
N THR A 92 8.08 22.20 -5.61
CA THR A 92 8.92 23.38 -5.38
C THR A 92 9.83 23.21 -4.16
N ALA A 93 9.31 22.65 -3.05
CA ALA A 93 10.13 22.33 -1.88
C ALA A 93 11.20 21.28 -2.22
N GLN A 94 10.86 20.29 -3.03
CA GLN A 94 11.78 19.26 -3.50
C GLN A 94 12.93 19.85 -4.34
N ALA A 95 12.62 20.75 -5.27
CA ALA A 95 13.64 21.45 -6.06
C ALA A 95 14.58 22.31 -5.18
N LYS A 96 14.04 22.95 -4.14
CA LYS A 96 14.86 23.70 -3.16
C LYS A 96 15.80 22.77 -2.38
N ALA A 97 15.29 21.65 -1.88
CA ALA A 97 16.10 20.65 -1.19
C ALA A 97 17.25 20.12 -2.08
N GLU A 98 16.97 19.85 -3.36
CA GLU A 98 17.98 19.43 -4.34
C GLU A 98 19.00 20.52 -4.68
N SER A 99 18.61 21.80 -4.63
CA SER A 99 19.55 22.91 -4.80
C SER A 99 20.55 23.03 -3.64
N ILE A 100 20.12 22.69 -2.41
CA ILE A 100 20.97 22.64 -1.22
C ILE A 100 21.90 21.42 -1.29
N TYR A 101 21.33 20.27 -1.65
CA TYR A 101 22.06 19.02 -1.76
C TYR A 101 21.68 18.22 -3.01
N PRO A 102 22.46 18.30 -4.10
CA PRO A 102 22.13 17.62 -5.36
C PRO A 102 22.00 16.10 -5.26
N ASN A 103 22.69 15.47 -4.30
CA ASN A 103 22.62 14.01 -4.08
C ASN A 103 21.51 13.60 -3.09
N TYR A 104 20.67 14.54 -2.65
CA TYR A 104 19.62 14.29 -1.65
C TYR A 104 18.72 13.11 -2.04
N GLN A 105 18.21 13.09 -3.27
CA GLN A 105 17.33 12.04 -3.76
C GLN A 105 18.01 10.66 -3.84
N SER A 106 19.29 10.62 -4.24
CA SER A 106 20.05 9.37 -4.33
C SER A 106 20.48 8.83 -2.98
N GLU A 107 20.74 9.70 -2.00
CA GLU A 107 21.25 9.28 -0.68
C GLU A 107 20.13 8.95 0.31
N ARG A 108 18.94 9.55 0.15
CA ARG A 108 17.80 9.33 1.05
C ARG A 108 17.39 7.85 1.18
N PRO A 109 17.27 7.03 0.10
CA PRO A 109 16.95 5.60 0.22
C PRO A 109 18.01 4.82 1.01
N VAL A 110 19.29 5.15 0.81
CA VAL A 110 20.41 4.52 1.52
C VAL A 110 20.33 4.85 3.01
N ARG A 111 20.22 6.13 3.37
CA ARG A 111 20.04 6.57 4.77
C ARG A 111 18.84 5.90 5.42
N GLY A 112 17.73 5.75 4.69
CA GLY A 112 16.54 5.06 5.16
C GLY A 112 16.77 3.57 5.46
N LEU A 113 17.51 2.86 4.61
CA LEU A 113 17.88 1.46 4.85
C LEU A 113 18.80 1.30 6.08
N PHE A 114 19.73 2.23 6.28
CA PHE A 114 20.57 2.24 7.47
C PHE A 114 19.80 2.61 8.75
N SER A 115 18.79 3.47 8.65
CA SER A 115 17.85 3.73 9.75
C SER A 115 17.12 2.45 10.15
N GLN A 116 16.53 1.73 9.18
CA GLN A 116 15.89 0.42 9.46
C GLN A 116 16.87 -0.58 10.06
N LEU A 117 18.10 -0.66 9.54
CA LEU A 117 19.11 -1.58 10.07
C LEU A 117 19.42 -1.24 11.52
N LYS A 118 19.53 0.04 11.87
CA LYS A 118 19.71 0.50 13.25
C LYS A 118 18.51 0.12 14.12
N THR A 119 17.29 0.32 13.63
CA THR A 119 16.05 0.00 14.35
C THR A 119 15.99 -1.49 14.68
N VAL A 120 16.17 -2.38 13.70
CA VAL A 120 16.12 -3.84 13.95
C VAL A 120 17.28 -4.34 14.81
N MET A 121 18.43 -3.63 14.84
CA MET A 121 19.58 -3.94 15.71
C MET A 121 19.44 -3.40 17.13
N SER A 122 18.58 -2.42 17.35
CA SER A 122 18.33 -1.85 18.67
C SER A 122 17.17 -2.55 19.40
N SER A 123 16.34 -3.32 18.68
CA SER A 123 15.26 -4.11 19.26
C SER A 123 15.82 -5.29 20.10
N PRO A 124 15.36 -5.49 21.35
CA PRO A 124 15.86 -6.57 22.20
C PRO A 124 15.64 -7.97 21.57
N GLY A 125 16.74 -8.73 21.47
CA GLY A 125 16.90 -10.19 21.40
C GLY A 125 15.84 -11.11 20.75
N ASN A 126 16.29 -11.85 19.72
CA ASN A 126 15.93 -13.24 19.34
C ASN A 126 14.48 -13.67 19.03
N GLU A 127 13.47 -12.81 19.09
CA GLU A 127 12.14 -13.19 18.60
C GLU A 127 12.16 -13.51 17.09
N PRO A 128 11.41 -14.55 16.63
CA PRO A 128 11.35 -14.91 15.21
C PRO A 128 10.98 -13.73 14.30
N ARG A 129 10.10 -12.84 14.77
CA ARG A 129 9.69 -11.61 14.06
C ARG A 129 10.88 -10.70 13.77
N ASN A 130 11.71 -10.43 14.78
CA ASN A 130 12.92 -9.60 14.64
C ASN A 130 13.89 -10.19 13.61
N LYS A 131 13.98 -11.52 13.49
CA LYS A 131 14.83 -12.19 12.49
C LYS A 131 14.31 -12.03 11.07
N ILE A 132 13.00 -12.04 10.85
CA ILE A 132 12.40 -11.84 9.52
C ILE A 132 12.64 -10.40 9.06
N GLU A 133 12.36 -9.43 9.94
CA GLU A 133 12.57 -8.00 9.68
C GLU A 133 14.06 -7.71 9.42
N GLN A 134 14.96 -8.25 10.24
CA GLN A 134 16.41 -8.14 10.03
C GLN A 134 16.84 -8.70 8.67
N LYS A 135 16.40 -9.92 8.32
CA LYS A 135 16.73 -10.56 7.03
C LYS A 135 16.26 -9.71 5.85
N GLN A 136 15.08 -9.13 5.95
CA GLN A 136 14.52 -8.27 4.92
C GLN A 136 15.36 -7.01 4.72
N VAL A 137 15.66 -6.28 5.80
CA VAL A 137 16.49 -5.06 5.73
C VAL A 137 17.87 -5.36 5.15
N ILE A 138 18.52 -6.43 5.61
CA ILE A 138 19.84 -6.84 5.11
C ILE A 138 19.78 -7.21 3.62
N SER A 139 18.73 -7.91 3.18
CA SER A 139 18.54 -8.28 1.78
C SER A 139 18.39 -7.02 0.90
N GLU A 140 17.52 -6.10 1.30
CA GLU A 140 17.28 -4.86 0.57
C GLU A 140 18.51 -3.94 0.58
N LEU A 141 19.23 -3.84 1.70
CA LEU A 141 20.48 -3.08 1.80
C LEU A 141 21.57 -3.65 0.89
N ASN A 142 21.72 -4.97 0.84
CA ASN A 142 22.70 -5.61 -0.06
C ASN A 142 22.35 -5.38 -1.53
N LYS A 143 21.05 -5.35 -1.89
CA LYS A 143 20.60 -4.98 -3.23
C LYS A 143 20.89 -3.51 -3.55
N GLU A 144 20.67 -2.62 -2.60
CA GLU A 144 20.99 -1.20 -2.78
C GLU A 144 22.50 -0.98 -2.98
N LEU A 145 23.34 -1.59 -2.13
CA LEU A 145 24.79 -1.49 -2.18
C LEU A 145 25.42 -2.17 -3.41
N SER A 146 24.73 -3.12 -4.06
CA SER A 146 25.20 -3.73 -5.30
C SER A 146 24.93 -2.87 -6.53
N SER A 147 24.11 -1.82 -6.42
CA SER A 147 23.82 -0.91 -7.52
C SER A 147 25.06 -0.13 -7.96
N PRO A 148 25.29 0.12 -9.27
CA PRO A 148 26.50 0.79 -9.76
C PRO A 148 26.79 2.14 -9.09
N GLY A 149 25.75 2.93 -8.80
CA GLY A 149 25.86 4.22 -8.12
C GLY A 149 26.42 4.15 -6.70
N ASN A 150 26.32 2.99 -6.03
CA ASN A 150 26.76 2.78 -4.65
C ASN A 150 28.09 2.03 -4.54
N LYS A 151 28.82 1.81 -5.65
CA LYS A 151 30.08 1.06 -5.64
C LYS A 151 31.13 1.64 -4.68
N ALA A 152 31.30 2.96 -4.68
CA ALA A 152 32.25 3.64 -3.80
C ALA A 152 31.82 3.56 -2.32
N LEU A 153 30.52 3.73 -2.05
CA LEU A 153 29.96 3.55 -0.71
C LEU A 153 30.21 2.11 -0.23
N ARG A 154 29.83 1.10 -1.02
CA ARG A 154 30.05 -0.32 -0.68
C ARG A 154 31.50 -0.62 -0.34
N ALA A 155 32.46 -0.14 -1.14
CA ALA A 155 33.88 -0.33 -0.86
C ALA A 155 34.32 0.31 0.47
N SER A 156 33.74 1.46 0.83
CA SER A 156 34.04 2.12 2.12
C SER A 156 33.42 1.41 3.34
N LEU A 157 32.29 0.72 3.14
CA LEU A 157 31.58 0.01 4.20
C LEU A 157 32.09 -1.43 4.39
N LEU A 158 32.56 -2.06 3.31
CA LEU A 158 32.98 -3.45 3.24
C LEU A 158 34.34 -3.52 2.50
N PRO A 159 35.46 -3.11 3.15
CA PRO A 159 36.76 -3.01 2.50
C PRO A 159 37.31 -4.37 2.04
N GLU A 160 37.03 -5.44 2.78
CA GLU A 160 37.39 -6.82 2.42
C GLU A 160 36.42 -7.44 1.39
N GLY A 161 35.47 -6.65 0.87
CA GLY A 161 34.40 -7.14 0.00
C GLY A 161 33.28 -7.86 0.76
N GLY A 162 32.50 -8.67 0.04
CA GLY A 162 31.38 -9.42 0.62
C GLY A 162 30.06 -8.66 0.67
N LYS A 163 29.22 -9.00 1.66
CA LYS A 163 27.85 -8.53 1.87
C LYS A 163 27.66 -8.11 3.32
N VAL A 164 26.65 -7.27 3.56
CA VAL A 164 26.14 -7.01 4.92
C VAL A 164 25.49 -8.30 5.44
N THR A 165 25.79 -8.67 6.67
CA THR A 165 25.23 -9.82 7.40
C THR A 165 24.80 -9.40 8.79
N ALA A 166 24.13 -10.29 9.52
CA ALA A 166 23.75 -10.02 10.91
C ALA A 166 24.99 -9.81 11.80
N GLU A 167 26.07 -10.54 11.51
CA GLU A 167 27.31 -10.55 12.29
C GLU A 167 28.12 -9.27 12.10
N ASN A 168 28.13 -8.69 10.89
CA ASN A 168 28.88 -7.47 10.59
C ASN A 168 28.03 -6.18 10.62
N ALA A 169 26.72 -6.28 10.88
CA ALA A 169 25.78 -5.16 10.83
C ALA A 169 26.21 -3.96 11.70
N SER A 170 26.68 -4.20 12.94
CA SER A 170 27.14 -3.14 13.84
C SER A 170 28.37 -2.39 13.32
N GLN A 171 29.30 -3.12 12.69
CA GLN A 171 30.50 -2.52 12.09
C GLN A 171 30.12 -1.70 10.86
N VAL A 172 29.24 -2.24 10.02
CA VAL A 172 28.72 -1.58 8.82
C VAL A 172 27.92 -0.31 9.16
N LEU A 173 27.08 -0.34 10.20
CA LEU A 173 26.40 0.84 10.75
C LEU A 173 27.39 1.93 11.19
N SER A 174 28.44 1.53 11.92
CA SER A 174 29.47 2.47 12.38
C SER A 174 30.27 3.08 11.21
N ALA A 175 30.55 2.28 10.18
CA ALA A 175 31.20 2.76 8.96
C ALA A 175 30.31 3.73 8.19
N PHE A 176 29.01 3.42 8.08
CA PHE A 176 28.05 4.30 7.43
C PHE A 176 27.89 5.62 8.18
N ALA A 177 27.81 5.61 9.51
CA ALA A 177 27.74 6.84 10.31
C ALA A 177 28.94 7.78 10.05
N ARG A 178 30.16 7.23 9.92
CA ARG A 178 31.36 8.01 9.54
C ARG A 178 31.35 8.49 8.09
N HIS A 179 30.69 7.76 7.19
CA HIS A 179 30.52 8.18 5.80
C HIS A 179 29.51 9.32 5.69
N ALA A 180 28.33 9.13 6.30
CA ALA A 180 27.20 10.06 6.30
C ALA A 180 27.54 11.39 6.98
N SER A 181 28.38 11.39 8.03
CA SER A 181 28.78 12.63 8.72
C SER A 181 29.45 13.67 7.83
N ARG A 182 29.96 13.28 6.66
CA ARG A 182 30.54 14.19 5.66
C ARG A 182 29.49 15.01 4.91
N THR A 183 28.25 14.51 4.87
CA THR A 183 27.12 15.09 4.14
C THR A 183 25.94 15.45 5.04
N ASP A 184 25.98 15.12 6.33
CA ASP A 184 24.91 15.34 7.30
C ASP A 184 24.38 16.78 7.31
N ASP A 185 25.26 17.78 7.35
CA ASP A 185 24.81 19.19 7.37
C ASP A 185 23.96 19.54 6.15
N LYS A 186 24.41 19.17 4.95
CA LYS A 186 23.68 19.44 3.70
C LYS A 186 22.41 18.60 3.59
N PHE A 187 22.48 17.32 3.98
CA PHE A 187 21.33 16.43 3.98
C PHE A 187 20.24 16.92 4.94
N ASN A 188 20.63 17.33 6.15
CA ASN A 188 19.71 17.83 7.17
C ASN A 188 19.11 19.18 6.78
N GLN A 189 19.85 20.07 6.11
CA GLN A 189 19.30 21.31 5.55
C GLN A 189 18.27 21.04 4.44
N ALA A 190 18.52 20.03 3.60
CA ALA A 190 17.57 19.58 2.59
C ALA A 190 16.30 18.98 3.22
N GLU A 191 16.44 18.10 4.22
CA GLU A 191 15.30 17.57 5.01
C GLU A 191 14.52 18.68 5.72
N ALA A 192 15.20 19.66 6.32
CA ALA A 192 14.55 20.79 6.99
C ALA A 192 13.71 21.62 6.01
N THR A 193 14.13 21.75 4.74
CA THR A 193 13.34 22.43 3.70
C THR A 193 12.05 21.69 3.38
N ILE A 194 12.11 20.36 3.34
CA ILE A 194 10.92 19.51 3.15
C ILE A 194 10.00 19.62 4.37
N LEU A 195 10.55 19.50 5.57
CA LEU A 195 9.80 19.57 6.82
C LEU A 195 9.11 20.92 7.02
N ASP A 196 9.80 22.03 6.74
CA ASP A 196 9.23 23.38 6.79
C ASP A 196 8.00 23.50 5.88
N GLN A 197 8.07 22.98 4.66
CA GLN A 197 6.90 22.94 3.77
C GLN A 197 5.78 22.06 4.33
N THR A 198 6.10 20.86 4.82
CA THR A 198 5.12 19.96 5.44
C THR A 198 4.40 20.62 6.62
N THR A 199 5.12 21.31 7.49
CA THR A 199 4.55 22.05 8.63
C THR A 199 3.60 23.15 8.15
N LYS A 200 4.02 23.96 7.17
CA LYS A 200 3.16 25.00 6.57
C LYS A 200 1.87 24.43 5.97
N SER A 201 1.97 23.27 5.31
CA SER A 201 0.81 22.58 4.75
C SER A 201 -0.14 22.07 5.85
N TRP A 202 0.39 21.58 6.98
CA TRP A 202 -0.42 21.21 8.15
C TRP A 202 -1.10 22.43 8.77
N ASP A 203 -0.38 23.53 8.98
CA ASP A 203 -0.95 24.78 9.51
C ASP A 203 -2.09 25.28 8.62
N ARG A 204 -1.90 25.25 7.29
CA ARG A 204 -2.95 25.56 6.32
C ARG A 204 -4.14 24.63 6.48
N TYR A 205 -3.94 23.31 6.56
CA TYR A 205 -5.03 22.35 6.72
C TYR A 205 -5.83 22.56 8.01
N VAL A 206 -5.15 22.76 9.14
CA VAL A 206 -5.77 23.01 10.45
C VAL A 206 -6.56 24.31 10.45
N SER A 207 -6.15 25.31 9.66
CA SER A 207 -6.92 26.55 9.46
C SER A 207 -8.24 26.37 8.68
N ASN A 208 -8.55 25.14 8.24
CA ASN A 208 -9.72 24.78 7.43
C ASN A 208 -9.81 25.63 6.15
N PRO A 209 -8.88 25.41 5.19
CA PRO A 209 -8.76 26.26 4.02
C PRO A 209 -10.03 26.16 3.16
N PRO A 210 -10.46 27.26 2.52
CA PRO A 210 -11.62 27.22 1.65
C PRO A 210 -11.37 26.31 0.45
N ARG A 211 -12.44 25.68 -0.02
CA ARG A 211 -12.47 24.92 -1.27
C ARG A 211 -12.24 25.84 -2.47
N ASP A 212 -11.41 25.43 -3.43
CA ASP A 212 -11.29 26.09 -4.75
C ASP A 212 -12.51 25.75 -5.61
N THR A 213 -13.65 26.36 -5.24
CA THR A 213 -14.95 26.14 -5.89
C THR A 213 -14.96 26.63 -7.33
N THR A 214 -14.17 27.65 -7.66
CA THR A 214 -14.02 28.13 -9.04
C THR A 214 -13.42 27.05 -9.94
N ALA A 215 -12.31 26.42 -9.54
CA ALA A 215 -11.73 25.34 -10.32
C ALA A 215 -12.60 24.09 -10.35
N LEU A 216 -13.29 23.78 -9.25
CA LEU A 216 -14.24 22.66 -9.19
C LEU A 216 -15.41 22.86 -10.16
N THR A 217 -16.02 24.06 -10.21
CA THR A 217 -17.10 24.38 -11.14
C THR A 217 -16.62 24.34 -12.59
N ALA A 218 -15.46 24.89 -12.90
CA ALA A 218 -14.88 24.80 -14.25
C ALA A 218 -14.65 23.33 -14.67
N LEU A 219 -14.22 22.46 -13.76
CA LEU A 219 -14.08 21.03 -14.01
C LEU A 219 -15.44 20.34 -14.23
N GLN A 220 -16.49 20.74 -13.50
CA GLN A 220 -17.85 20.25 -13.72
C GLN A 220 -18.40 20.64 -15.09
N GLU A 221 -18.25 21.91 -15.48
CA GLU A 221 -18.68 22.43 -16.78
C GLU A 221 -17.96 21.75 -17.95
N ARG A 222 -16.67 21.42 -17.78
CA ARG A 222 -15.84 20.69 -18.75
C ARG A 222 -16.38 19.32 -19.15
N PHE A 223 -17.25 18.71 -18.34
CA PHE A 223 -17.89 17.41 -18.63
C PHE A 223 -19.43 17.48 -18.65
N ALA A 224 -20.02 18.68 -18.67
CA ALA A 224 -21.48 18.85 -18.65
C ALA A 224 -22.18 18.26 -19.89
N ASP A 225 -21.43 18.00 -20.97
CA ASP A 225 -21.93 17.30 -22.17
C ASP A 225 -22.21 15.80 -21.93
N LEU A 226 -21.64 15.21 -20.88
CA LEU A 226 -21.76 13.79 -20.55
C LEU A 226 -22.72 13.59 -19.38
N LYS A 227 -23.96 13.20 -19.69
CA LYS A 227 -25.02 13.01 -18.69
C LYS A 227 -24.70 11.96 -17.62
N ASN A 228 -23.81 11.02 -17.94
CA ASN A 228 -23.42 9.94 -17.05
C ASN A 228 -22.13 10.21 -16.26
N VAL A 229 -21.51 11.38 -16.41
CA VAL A 229 -20.32 11.80 -15.64
C VAL A 229 -20.68 12.74 -14.51
N GLN A 230 -20.07 12.56 -13.35
CA GLN A 230 -20.17 13.45 -12.21
C GLN A 230 -18.79 13.74 -11.61
N ILE A 231 -18.53 15.01 -11.33
CA ILE A 231 -17.36 15.44 -10.56
C ILE A 231 -17.78 15.59 -9.10
N ARG A 232 -17.10 14.86 -8.21
CA ARG A 232 -17.39 14.79 -6.76
C ARG A 232 -16.19 15.28 -5.98
N ASP A 233 -16.41 15.79 -4.78
CA ASP A 233 -15.38 16.46 -3.99
C ASP A 233 -15.18 15.78 -2.62
N LEU A 234 -13.98 15.24 -2.39
CA LEU A 234 -13.59 14.57 -1.14
C LEU A 234 -13.62 15.52 0.06
N SER A 235 -13.43 16.82 -0.17
CA SER A 235 -13.51 17.84 0.88
C SER A 235 -14.96 18.27 1.19
N ASN A 236 -15.95 17.79 0.42
CA ASN A 236 -17.35 18.13 0.60
C ASN A 236 -18.08 17.05 1.43
N PRO A 237 -18.49 17.34 2.68
CA PRO A 237 -19.14 16.35 3.54
C PRO A 237 -20.51 15.87 3.02
N ALA A 238 -21.11 16.58 2.06
CA ALA A 238 -22.32 16.13 1.37
C ALA A 238 -22.05 15.03 0.32
N ASP A 239 -20.84 14.98 -0.23
CA ASP A 239 -20.42 13.94 -1.16
C ASP A 239 -19.95 12.70 -0.39
N ILE A 240 -18.99 12.87 0.54
CA ILE A 240 -18.46 11.80 1.37
C ILE A 240 -17.86 12.35 2.68
N ARG A 241 -17.81 11.50 3.71
CA ARG A 241 -16.99 11.72 4.91
C ARG A 241 -16.11 10.49 5.07
N LEU A 242 -14.80 10.65 4.94
CA LEU A 242 -13.86 9.55 5.10
C LEU A 242 -13.75 9.19 6.60
N LYS A 243 -13.90 7.90 6.91
CA LYS A 243 -13.60 7.30 8.21
C LYS A 243 -12.14 7.53 8.59
N ASN A 244 -11.21 7.35 7.64
CA ASN A 244 -9.78 7.56 7.84
C ASN A 244 -9.33 8.89 7.21
N GLN A 245 -10.07 9.98 7.46
CA GLN A 245 -9.75 11.32 6.97
C GLN A 245 -8.35 11.78 7.40
N ASP A 246 -7.96 11.47 8.64
CA ASP A 246 -6.64 11.76 9.19
C ASP A 246 -5.53 11.03 8.43
N VAL A 247 -5.72 9.74 8.11
CA VAL A 247 -4.81 8.94 7.29
C VAL A 247 -4.68 9.54 5.88
N TYR A 248 -5.81 9.87 5.25
CA TYR A 248 -5.84 10.50 3.93
C TYR A 248 -5.03 11.80 3.91
N GLN A 249 -5.25 12.68 4.89
CA GLN A 249 -4.53 13.95 4.99
C GLN A 249 -3.06 13.76 5.35
N HIS A 250 -2.74 12.77 6.19
CA HIS A 250 -1.36 12.44 6.51
C HIS A 250 -0.58 11.96 5.28
N GLU A 251 -1.20 11.17 4.40
CA GLU A 251 -0.57 10.76 3.14
C GLU A 251 -0.34 11.94 2.19
N ILE A 252 -1.31 12.85 2.05
CA ILE A 252 -1.13 14.05 1.21
C ILE A 252 -0.09 15.01 1.79
N ILE A 253 -0.25 15.38 3.06
CA ILE A 253 0.49 16.45 3.72
C ILE A 253 1.73 15.90 4.43
N GLY A 254 1.53 14.98 5.39
CA GLY A 254 2.58 14.45 6.26
C GLY A 254 3.71 13.75 5.50
N ARG A 255 3.38 13.02 4.44
CA ARG A 255 4.36 12.39 3.53
C ARG A 255 4.85 13.28 2.40
N ASN A 256 4.46 14.55 2.40
CA ASN A 256 4.82 15.52 1.37
C ASN A 256 4.49 15.02 -0.05
N GLY A 257 3.30 14.43 -0.23
CA GLY A 257 2.81 13.95 -1.53
C GLY A 257 2.75 12.42 -1.69
N GLY A 258 2.27 11.71 -0.67
CA GLY A 258 1.86 10.30 -0.76
C GLY A 258 0.56 10.08 -1.53
N TYR A 259 0.39 10.73 -2.69
CA TYR A 259 -0.90 10.79 -3.42
C TYR A 259 -1.46 9.42 -3.79
N ALA A 260 -0.61 8.45 -4.11
CA ALA A 260 -1.04 7.09 -4.42
C ALA A 260 -1.70 6.42 -3.19
N ALA A 261 -1.08 6.53 -2.01
CA ALA A 261 -1.63 5.98 -0.77
C ALA A 261 -2.85 6.78 -0.29
N ALA A 262 -2.88 8.11 -0.47
CA ALA A 262 -4.09 8.90 -0.22
C ALA A 262 -5.26 8.44 -1.12
N SER A 263 -4.98 8.17 -2.40
CA SER A 263 -5.95 7.59 -3.33
C SER A 263 -6.37 6.18 -2.92
N ASP A 264 -5.46 5.35 -2.37
CA ASP A 264 -5.79 4.04 -1.80
C ASP A 264 -6.79 4.16 -0.63
N VAL A 265 -6.56 5.10 0.30
CA VAL A 265 -7.50 5.33 1.41
C VAL A 265 -8.87 5.75 0.88
N ALA A 266 -8.92 6.73 -0.03
CA ALA A 266 -10.16 7.25 -0.56
C ALA A 266 -10.93 6.21 -1.39
N ARG A 267 -10.25 5.46 -2.27
CA ARG A 267 -10.92 4.52 -3.20
C ARG A 267 -11.69 3.43 -2.47
N TYR A 268 -11.12 2.87 -1.39
CA TYR A 268 -11.79 1.83 -0.63
C TYR A 268 -13.04 2.36 0.04
N GLU A 269 -12.97 3.52 0.68
CA GLU A 269 -14.11 4.12 1.37
C GLU A 269 -15.22 4.61 0.42
N ILE A 270 -14.85 5.15 -0.75
CA ILE A 270 -15.79 5.52 -1.80
C ILE A 270 -16.61 4.31 -2.23
N VAL A 271 -15.94 3.20 -2.59
CA VAL A 271 -16.64 1.98 -3.02
C VAL A 271 -17.42 1.37 -1.86
N ASN A 272 -16.93 1.41 -0.63
CA ASN A 272 -17.67 0.90 0.52
C ASN A 272 -18.97 1.68 0.77
N ARG A 273 -18.96 2.99 0.50
CA ARG A 273 -20.14 3.84 0.67
C ARG A 273 -21.12 3.74 -0.49
N HIS A 274 -20.63 3.66 -1.72
CA HIS A 274 -21.45 3.82 -2.92
C HIS A 274 -21.69 2.52 -3.69
N GLY A 275 -20.90 1.47 -3.45
CA GLY A 275 -20.84 0.27 -4.26
C GLY A 275 -20.38 0.55 -5.68
N GLY A 276 -19.98 -0.49 -6.40
CA GLY A 276 -19.57 -0.38 -7.80
C GLY A 276 -18.13 -0.77 -8.03
N THR A 277 -17.57 -0.25 -9.11
CA THR A 277 -16.19 -0.48 -9.55
C THR A 277 -15.35 0.75 -9.27
N TYR A 278 -14.18 0.56 -8.67
CA TYR A 278 -13.10 1.54 -8.73
C TYR A 278 -12.15 1.19 -9.87
N THR A 279 -11.67 2.20 -10.59
CA THR A 279 -10.56 2.10 -11.53
C THR A 279 -9.64 3.32 -11.36
N ASP A 280 -8.32 3.10 -11.45
CA ASP A 280 -7.39 4.21 -11.70
C ASP A 280 -7.78 4.86 -13.04
N ILE A 281 -7.63 6.19 -13.12
CA ILE A 281 -8.06 6.97 -14.29
C ILE A 281 -7.23 6.65 -15.54
N ASP A 282 -6.02 6.13 -15.38
CA ASP A 282 -5.10 5.80 -16.46
C ASP A 282 -5.31 4.39 -17.04
N LEU A 283 -6.38 3.68 -16.63
CA LEU A 283 -6.79 2.41 -17.25
C LEU A 283 -7.79 2.63 -18.37
N GLU A 284 -7.94 1.64 -19.26
CA GLU A 284 -8.90 1.71 -20.38
C GLU A 284 -9.99 0.65 -20.24
N SER A 285 -11.24 1.07 -20.36
CA SER A 285 -12.36 0.14 -20.50
C SER A 285 -12.37 -0.43 -21.93
N VAL A 286 -12.14 -1.72 -22.09
CA VAL A 286 -12.17 -2.36 -23.42
C VAL A 286 -13.54 -2.96 -23.76
N ARG A 287 -14.39 -3.15 -22.75
CA ARG A 287 -15.78 -3.64 -22.88
C ARG A 287 -16.68 -2.96 -21.83
N PRO A 288 -17.99 -2.82 -22.11
CA PRO A 288 -18.94 -2.34 -21.11
C PRO A 288 -18.97 -3.29 -19.90
N LEU A 289 -19.05 -2.74 -18.69
CA LEU A 289 -19.16 -3.51 -17.44
C LEU A 289 -20.60 -3.93 -17.09
N ASP A 290 -21.59 -3.48 -17.87
CA ASP A 290 -23.01 -3.68 -17.59
C ASP A 290 -23.39 -5.15 -17.55
N GLY A 291 -23.85 -5.62 -16.38
CA GLY A 291 -24.15 -7.03 -16.13
C GLY A 291 -22.95 -7.98 -16.10
N ALA A 292 -21.71 -7.47 -16.23
CA ALA A 292 -20.51 -8.30 -16.30
C ALA A 292 -20.00 -8.74 -14.92
N LEU A 293 -20.34 -8.00 -13.87
CA LEU A 293 -19.74 -8.14 -12.55
C LEU A 293 -20.72 -8.73 -11.55
N ASN A 294 -20.42 -9.93 -11.06
CA ASN A 294 -21.13 -10.55 -9.94
C ASN A 294 -20.14 -10.82 -8.81
N ALA A 295 -20.49 -10.37 -7.60
CA ALA A 295 -19.68 -10.54 -6.40
C ALA A 295 -20.57 -10.98 -5.24
N HIS A 296 -20.01 -11.74 -4.30
CA HIS A 296 -20.65 -11.95 -3.02
C HIS A 296 -20.80 -10.59 -2.29
N PRO A 297 -21.93 -10.30 -1.61
CA PRO A 297 -22.13 -9.04 -0.86
C PRO A 297 -21.00 -8.70 0.10
N ASP A 298 -20.37 -9.71 0.71
CA ASP A 298 -19.29 -9.55 1.70
C ASP A 298 -17.86 -9.69 1.14
N LEU A 299 -17.69 -9.89 -0.17
CA LEU A 299 -16.38 -10.00 -0.82
C LEU A 299 -16.14 -8.85 -1.80
N MET A 300 -14.95 -8.86 -2.42
CA MET A 300 -14.56 -7.92 -3.48
C MET A 300 -14.06 -8.70 -4.70
N LEU A 301 -14.37 -8.19 -5.89
CA LEU A 301 -13.63 -8.53 -7.11
C LEU A 301 -12.39 -7.66 -7.21
N VAL A 302 -11.26 -8.22 -7.60
CA VAL A 302 -9.95 -7.57 -7.64
C VAL A 302 -9.30 -7.80 -9.00
N GLY A 303 -8.81 -6.72 -9.60
CA GLY A 303 -8.06 -6.74 -10.84
C GLY A 303 -6.75 -7.50 -10.72
N MET A 304 -6.46 -8.28 -11.75
CA MET A 304 -5.21 -9.00 -11.91
C MET A 304 -4.44 -8.40 -13.07
N ALA A 305 -3.25 -7.88 -12.80
CA ALA A 305 -2.38 -7.38 -13.85
C ALA A 305 -1.36 -8.45 -14.23
N ALA A 306 -1.00 -8.48 -15.52
CA ALA A 306 -0.14 -9.51 -16.08
C ALA A 306 1.22 -9.55 -15.36
N GLY A 307 1.67 -10.73 -14.97
CA GLY A 307 3.02 -10.89 -14.44
C GLY A 307 4.04 -10.37 -15.44
N LYS A 308 4.96 -9.51 -15.01
CA LYS A 308 6.15 -9.25 -15.83
C LYS A 308 6.88 -10.57 -15.92
N SER A 309 7.18 -11.04 -17.13
CA SER A 309 8.14 -12.11 -17.33
C SER A 309 9.51 -11.59 -16.88
N GLU A 310 9.75 -11.56 -15.57
CA GLU A 310 11.11 -11.46 -15.07
C GLU A 310 11.84 -12.75 -15.51
N ALA A 311 13.17 -12.71 -15.50
CA ALA A 311 14.05 -13.78 -15.98
C ALA A 311 13.82 -15.19 -15.38
N SER A 312 12.83 -15.34 -14.49
CA SER A 312 12.35 -16.59 -13.89
C SER A 312 11.33 -17.36 -14.73
N GLY A 313 10.78 -16.80 -15.82
CA GLY A 313 9.80 -17.49 -16.66
C GLY A 313 8.44 -17.73 -15.98
N ASN A 314 8.16 -17.04 -14.88
CA ASN A 314 6.93 -17.20 -14.10
C ASN A 314 5.85 -16.20 -14.56
N ALA A 315 4.69 -16.72 -14.99
CA ALA A 315 3.54 -15.94 -15.47
C ALA A 315 2.52 -15.59 -14.37
N THR A 316 2.89 -15.70 -13.09
CA THR A 316 1.97 -15.40 -11.99
C THR A 316 1.50 -13.94 -12.02
N PRO A 317 0.18 -13.68 -12.07
CA PRO A 317 -0.36 -12.32 -12.07
C PRO A 317 -0.14 -11.65 -10.71
N TYR A 318 -0.21 -10.32 -10.68
CA TYR A 318 -0.17 -9.56 -9.44
C TYR A 318 -1.50 -8.87 -9.16
N PHE A 319 -1.84 -8.78 -7.88
CA PHE A 319 -3.00 -8.01 -7.40
C PHE A 319 -2.84 -6.55 -7.82
N ALA A 320 -3.87 -5.97 -8.43
CA ALA A 320 -3.89 -4.57 -8.82
C ALA A 320 -5.07 -3.88 -8.12
N ASN A 321 -4.78 -3.13 -7.05
CA ASN A 321 -5.79 -2.27 -6.42
C ASN A 321 -6.13 -1.02 -7.26
N ALA A 322 -5.55 -0.92 -8.46
CA ALA A 322 -5.95 -0.02 -9.53
C ALA A 322 -7.31 -0.41 -10.16
N LEU A 323 -7.83 -1.61 -9.90
CA LEU A 323 -9.15 -2.05 -10.36
C LEU A 323 -9.76 -2.99 -9.33
N PHE A 324 -10.96 -2.69 -8.84
CA PHE A 324 -11.72 -3.61 -7.99
C PHE A 324 -13.21 -3.26 -8.03
N ALA A 325 -14.07 -4.19 -7.63
CA ALA A 325 -15.49 -3.95 -7.52
C ALA A 325 -16.08 -4.60 -6.26
N SER A 326 -17.07 -3.96 -5.66
CA SER A 326 -17.71 -4.49 -4.45
C SER A 326 -19.12 -3.92 -4.27
N HIS A 327 -19.92 -4.63 -3.49
CA HIS A 327 -21.17 -4.11 -2.93
C HIS A 327 -20.85 -3.08 -1.84
N PRO A 328 -21.75 -2.11 -1.58
CA PRO A 328 -21.57 -1.20 -0.46
C PRO A 328 -21.57 -2.01 0.85
N GLN A 329 -20.75 -1.58 1.82
CA GLN A 329 -20.64 -2.17 3.15
C GLN A 329 -20.23 -3.65 3.18
N SER A 330 -19.58 -4.13 2.12
CA SER A 330 -18.97 -5.47 2.08
C SER A 330 -18.07 -5.69 3.31
N ALA A 331 -18.22 -6.84 3.98
CA ALA A 331 -17.43 -7.17 5.16
C ALA A 331 -15.92 -7.11 4.87
N MET A 332 -15.48 -7.71 3.76
CA MET A 332 -14.07 -7.66 3.33
C MET A 332 -13.57 -6.22 3.15
N LEU A 333 -14.34 -5.36 2.47
CA LEU A 333 -13.91 -3.99 2.21
C LEU A 333 -13.91 -3.14 3.49
N THR A 334 -14.91 -3.33 4.35
CA THR A 334 -15.02 -2.64 5.64
C THR A 334 -13.84 -3.00 6.54
N THR A 335 -13.50 -4.28 6.66
CA THR A 335 -12.35 -4.69 7.48
C THR A 335 -11.02 -4.21 6.90
N MET A 336 -10.88 -4.07 5.58
CA MET A 336 -9.67 -3.48 4.97
C MET A 336 -9.52 -2.00 5.35
N ILE A 337 -10.62 -1.24 5.33
CA ILE A 337 -10.64 0.17 5.75
C ILE A 337 -10.27 0.30 7.23
N ASP A 338 -10.78 -0.61 8.06
CA ASP A 338 -10.53 -0.61 9.50
C ASP A 338 -9.07 -0.94 9.81
N ASP A 339 -8.53 -1.97 9.15
CA ASP A 339 -7.12 -2.36 9.26
C ASP A 339 -6.18 -1.23 8.84
N ILE A 340 -6.51 -0.48 7.78
CA ILE A 340 -5.72 0.70 7.38
C ILE A 340 -5.72 1.71 8.54
N GLY A 341 -6.88 2.08 9.06
CA GLY A 341 -6.96 3.04 10.16
C GLY A 341 -6.19 2.59 11.41
N ASP A 342 -6.35 1.32 11.80
CA ASP A 342 -5.70 0.75 12.98
C ASP A 342 -4.19 0.64 12.84
N LYS A 343 -3.69 0.31 11.64
CA LYS A 343 -2.25 0.32 11.34
C LYS A 343 -1.65 1.71 11.55
N TYR A 344 -2.29 2.78 11.07
CA TYR A 344 -1.77 4.14 11.25
C TYR A 344 -1.83 4.59 12.70
N ARG A 345 -2.91 4.29 13.42
CA ARG A 345 -3.06 4.65 14.84
C ARG A 345 -2.08 3.91 15.76
N SER A 346 -1.72 2.67 15.42
CA SER A 346 -0.81 1.84 16.22
C SER A 346 0.66 1.96 15.81
N MET A 347 0.96 2.58 14.66
CA MET A 347 2.31 2.71 14.14
C MET A 347 3.19 3.55 15.06
N LYS A 348 4.37 3.00 15.40
CA LYS A 348 5.40 3.72 16.16
C LYS A 348 6.64 3.90 15.32
N GLY A 349 7.08 5.16 15.16
CA GLY A 349 8.22 5.51 14.30
C GLY A 349 9.56 4.90 14.71
N ASN A 350 9.70 4.44 15.96
CA ASN A 350 10.90 3.79 16.47
C ASN A 350 10.85 2.25 16.39
N GLU A 351 9.77 1.67 15.86
CA GLU A 351 9.66 0.24 15.54
C GLU A 351 9.82 0.02 14.04
N TYR A 352 10.10 -1.22 13.63
CA TYR A 352 10.40 -1.55 12.23
C TYR A 352 9.36 -1.03 11.24
N ALA A 353 8.06 -1.27 11.52
CA ALA A 353 6.97 -0.86 10.63
C ALA A 353 6.88 0.67 10.48
N GLY A 354 7.07 1.44 11.57
CA GLY A 354 7.03 2.90 11.53
C GLY A 354 8.27 3.53 10.91
N ASP A 355 9.46 2.99 11.17
CA ASP A 355 10.66 3.45 10.46
C ASP A 355 10.51 3.16 8.96
N ARG A 356 10.14 1.93 8.60
CA ARG A 356 9.93 1.51 7.20
C ARG A 356 8.91 2.38 6.48
N TYR A 357 7.86 2.81 7.17
CA TYR A 357 6.85 3.69 6.62
C TYR A 357 7.45 4.99 6.06
N PHE A 358 8.30 5.67 6.84
CA PHE A 358 8.96 6.93 6.44
C PHE A 358 10.20 6.70 5.57
N SER A 359 10.98 5.66 5.87
CA SER A 359 12.28 5.43 5.25
C SER A 359 12.15 4.75 3.88
N ARG A 360 11.04 4.06 3.61
CA ARG A 360 10.75 3.36 2.34
C ARG A 360 9.36 3.69 1.81
N PRO A 361 9.08 4.96 1.50
CA PRO A 361 7.74 5.44 1.17
C PRO A 361 7.05 4.62 0.07
N ASN A 362 7.76 4.28 -1.00
CA ASN A 362 7.18 3.51 -2.10
C ASN A 362 6.81 2.08 -1.68
N LYS A 363 7.61 1.46 -0.81
CA LYS A 363 7.37 0.10 -0.31
C LYS A 363 6.24 0.11 0.70
N SER A 364 6.27 1.04 1.65
CA SER A 364 5.24 1.15 2.66
C SER A 364 3.87 1.42 2.08
N THR A 365 3.75 2.24 1.02
CA THR A 365 2.49 2.40 0.28
C THR A 365 1.97 1.06 -0.24
N ILE A 366 2.79 0.29 -0.96
CA ILE A 366 2.42 -1.01 -1.51
C ILE A 366 1.99 -2.01 -0.42
N GLU A 367 2.68 -1.99 0.72
CA GLU A 367 2.53 -2.93 1.83
C GLU A 367 1.41 -2.54 2.81
N THR A 368 1.03 -1.26 2.88
CA THR A 368 0.08 -0.75 3.89
C THR A 368 -1.31 -0.49 3.32
N THR A 369 -1.39 0.15 2.14
CA THR A 369 -2.65 0.55 1.50
C THR A 369 -2.79 -0.01 0.09
N GLY A 370 -1.69 -0.44 -0.51
CA GLY A 370 -1.59 -0.82 -1.90
C GLY A 370 -1.87 -2.30 -2.20
N PRO A 371 -1.33 -2.83 -3.31
CA PRO A 371 -1.69 -4.16 -3.79
C PRO A 371 -1.21 -5.31 -2.89
N ASN A 372 -0.09 -5.17 -2.16
CA ASN A 372 0.35 -6.22 -1.25
C ASN A 372 -0.55 -6.27 -0.01
N ALA A 373 -0.98 -5.10 0.48
CA ALA A 373 -1.95 -5.02 1.57
C ALA A 373 -3.27 -5.70 1.18
N LEU A 374 -3.78 -5.42 -0.02
CA LEU A 374 -4.99 -6.06 -0.55
C LEU A 374 -4.83 -7.59 -0.70
N ARG A 375 -3.69 -8.06 -1.24
CA ARG A 375 -3.38 -9.49 -1.34
C ARG A 375 -3.37 -10.17 0.03
N GLY A 376 -2.68 -9.56 1.01
CA GLY A 376 -2.64 -10.07 2.38
C GLY A 376 -4.01 -10.06 3.05
N HIS A 377 -4.85 -9.08 2.73
CA HIS A 377 -6.22 -9.01 3.22
C HIS A 377 -7.13 -10.10 2.64
N VAL A 378 -6.96 -10.43 1.36
CA VAL A 378 -7.65 -11.57 0.73
C VAL A 378 -7.26 -12.88 1.41
N ASP A 379 -5.96 -13.07 1.69
CA ASP A 379 -5.48 -14.23 2.46
C ASP A 379 -6.13 -14.28 3.84
N ARG A 380 -6.18 -13.15 4.53
CA ARG A 380 -6.83 -13.05 5.84
C ARG A 380 -8.29 -13.48 5.79
N VAL A 381 -9.07 -12.95 4.86
CA VAL A 381 -10.48 -13.33 4.68
C VAL A 381 -10.62 -14.82 4.38
N ILE A 382 -9.74 -15.39 3.54
CA ILE A 382 -9.74 -16.83 3.26
C ILE A 382 -9.46 -17.65 4.51
N GLN A 383 -8.40 -17.33 5.25
CA GLN A 383 -7.99 -18.11 6.41
C GLN A 383 -8.98 -17.97 7.58
N GLU A 384 -9.52 -16.78 7.82
CA GLU A 384 -10.56 -16.56 8.83
C GLU A 384 -11.82 -17.36 8.51
N ALA A 385 -12.26 -17.37 7.25
CA ALA A 385 -13.42 -18.14 6.82
C ALA A 385 -13.23 -19.66 6.97
N LYS A 386 -11.99 -20.13 6.86
CA LYS A 386 -11.62 -21.53 7.09
C LYS A 386 -11.43 -21.88 8.57
N GLY A 387 -11.56 -20.92 9.49
CA GLY A 387 -11.24 -21.10 10.91
C GLY A 387 -9.75 -21.32 11.18
N GLN A 388 -8.87 -20.77 10.32
CA GLN A 388 -7.41 -20.97 10.33
C GLN A 388 -6.63 -19.65 10.52
N PRO A 389 -6.95 -18.78 11.50
CA PRO A 389 -6.30 -17.47 11.65
C PRO A 389 -4.78 -17.56 11.85
N ASP A 390 -4.26 -18.66 12.41
CA ASP A 390 -2.82 -18.87 12.59
C ASP A 390 -2.05 -19.07 11.27
N GLN A 391 -2.76 -19.29 10.15
CA GLN A 391 -2.17 -19.44 8.80
C GLN A 391 -2.10 -18.10 8.03
N ILE A 392 -2.60 -17.01 8.59
CA ILE A 392 -2.57 -15.70 7.94
C ILE A 392 -1.13 -15.25 7.75
N ARG A 393 -0.75 -14.95 6.51
CA ARG A 393 0.60 -14.49 6.15
C ARG A 393 0.71 -12.98 6.26
N ASN A 394 1.01 -12.48 7.46
CA ASN A 394 1.10 -11.04 7.77
C ASN A 394 2.48 -10.59 8.29
N ASP A 395 3.51 -11.43 8.23
CA ASP A 395 4.88 -11.04 8.60
C ASP A 395 5.52 -10.10 7.56
N ALA A 396 6.68 -9.56 7.90
CA ALA A 396 7.35 -8.56 7.08
C ALA A 396 7.82 -9.09 5.70
N ALA A 397 8.24 -10.36 5.62
CA ALA A 397 8.62 -10.98 4.36
C ALA A 397 7.37 -11.23 3.49
N SER A 398 6.30 -11.77 4.07
CA SER A 398 5.02 -11.96 3.40
C SER A 398 4.45 -10.64 2.89
N SER A 399 4.57 -9.55 3.65
CA SER A 399 4.08 -8.22 3.27
C SER A 399 4.88 -7.64 2.09
N ALA A 400 6.20 -7.85 2.07
CA ALA A 400 7.08 -7.34 1.02
C ALA A 400 7.07 -8.16 -0.27
N GLU A 401 6.66 -9.42 -0.21
CA GLU A 401 6.56 -10.29 -1.37
C GLU A 401 5.46 -9.78 -2.31
N ARG A 402 5.89 -9.32 -3.48
CA ARG A 402 5.01 -8.74 -4.51
C ARG A 402 4.08 -9.79 -5.12
N ILE A 403 4.57 -11.03 -5.24
CA ILE A 403 3.88 -12.12 -5.94
C ILE A 403 4.02 -13.39 -5.12
N TRP A 404 2.89 -13.99 -4.74
CA TRP A 404 2.85 -15.36 -4.25
C TRP A 404 2.76 -16.31 -5.42
N ASP A 405 3.90 -16.88 -5.81
CA ASP A 405 4.04 -17.73 -7.00
C ASP A 405 2.98 -18.86 -7.06
N MET A 406 2.19 -18.91 -8.14
CA MET A 406 1.19 -19.95 -8.40
C MET A 406 1.80 -21.34 -8.60
N ALA A 407 3.06 -21.42 -9.03
CA ALA A 407 3.76 -22.69 -9.24
C ALA A 407 4.12 -23.38 -7.91
N LYS A 408 4.19 -22.61 -6.82
CA LYS A 408 4.48 -23.15 -5.49
C LYS A 408 3.27 -23.93 -4.94
N PRO A 409 3.44 -25.21 -4.55
CA PRO A 409 2.34 -26.04 -4.06
C PRO A 409 1.53 -25.42 -2.92
N GLU A 410 2.18 -24.71 -2.01
CA GLU A 410 1.56 -24.04 -0.88
C GLU A 410 0.58 -22.92 -1.27
N ASN A 411 0.66 -22.38 -2.49
CA ASN A 411 -0.21 -21.30 -2.97
C ASN A 411 -1.38 -21.80 -3.83
N LYS A 412 -1.48 -23.11 -4.11
CA LYS A 412 -2.48 -23.65 -5.05
C LYS A 412 -3.92 -23.39 -4.60
N GLU A 413 -4.23 -23.64 -3.33
CA GLU A 413 -5.56 -23.41 -2.78
C GLU A 413 -5.91 -21.91 -2.81
N TYR A 414 -4.99 -21.05 -2.35
CA TYR A 414 -5.14 -19.60 -2.38
C TYR A 414 -5.53 -19.11 -3.79
N TRP A 415 -4.78 -19.52 -4.81
CA TRP A 415 -5.07 -19.07 -6.19
C TRP A 415 -6.33 -19.67 -6.78
N SER A 416 -6.69 -20.91 -6.41
CA SER A 416 -7.98 -21.50 -6.78
C SER A 416 -9.15 -20.68 -6.23
N LEU A 417 -9.05 -20.23 -4.97
CA LEU A 417 -10.06 -19.38 -4.34
C LEU A 417 -10.08 -17.97 -4.95
N VAL A 418 -8.91 -17.39 -5.21
CA VAL A 418 -8.78 -16.10 -5.92
C VAL A 418 -9.48 -16.14 -7.27
N ASP A 419 -9.17 -17.13 -8.11
CA ASP A 419 -9.77 -17.25 -9.44
C ASP A 419 -11.30 -17.45 -9.39
N SER A 420 -11.78 -18.18 -8.38
CA SER A 420 -13.19 -18.54 -8.28
C SER A 420 -14.11 -17.53 -7.59
N HIS A 421 -13.60 -16.71 -6.66
CA HIS A 421 -14.42 -15.82 -5.81
C HIS A 421 -14.00 -14.36 -5.82
N PHE A 422 -12.73 -14.05 -6.15
CA PHE A 422 -12.17 -12.71 -6.00
C PHE A 422 -11.71 -12.09 -7.32
N LYS A 423 -11.57 -12.85 -8.40
CA LYS A 423 -10.97 -12.32 -9.63
C LYS A 423 -11.95 -11.44 -10.39
N PHE A 424 -11.54 -10.21 -10.69
CA PHE A 424 -12.25 -9.36 -11.63
C PHE A 424 -12.17 -9.98 -13.05
N PRO A 425 -13.27 -10.07 -13.81
CA PRO A 425 -13.27 -10.72 -15.12
C PRO A 425 -12.22 -10.18 -16.10
N ASP A 426 -11.50 -11.10 -16.76
CA ASP A 426 -10.47 -10.75 -17.73
C ASP A 426 -11.06 -10.07 -18.98
N ASN A 427 -10.24 -9.29 -19.70
CA ASN A 427 -10.57 -8.65 -20.98
C ASN A 427 -11.69 -7.60 -20.94
N TYR A 428 -11.97 -7.01 -19.76
CA TYR A 428 -12.85 -5.84 -19.63
C TYR A 428 -12.10 -4.53 -19.44
N VAL A 429 -10.90 -4.59 -18.86
CA VAL A 429 -10.05 -3.44 -18.61
C VAL A 429 -8.62 -3.74 -19.09
N ASN A 430 -8.03 -2.83 -19.84
CA ASN A 430 -6.64 -2.89 -20.23
C ASN A 430 -5.78 -2.17 -19.18
N PHE A 431 -4.83 -2.91 -18.61
CA PHE A 431 -3.85 -2.37 -17.67
C PHE A 431 -2.65 -1.73 -18.37
N GLU A 432 -2.32 -2.12 -19.61
CA GLU A 432 -1.10 -1.72 -20.31
C GLU A 432 -1.33 -0.46 -21.17
N THR A 433 -1.60 0.67 -20.54
CA THR A 433 -1.81 1.96 -21.22
C THR A 433 -0.51 2.80 -21.27
N GLU A 434 -0.39 3.72 -22.23
CA GLU A 434 0.78 4.61 -22.32
C GLU A 434 0.96 5.49 -21.07
N GLU A 435 -0.15 5.91 -20.43
CA GLU A 435 -0.10 6.70 -19.21
C GLU A 435 0.31 5.85 -18.01
N GLN A 436 -0.20 4.62 -17.88
CA GLN A 436 0.26 3.70 -16.83
C GLN A 436 1.76 3.41 -16.96
N GLN A 437 2.28 3.35 -18.19
CA GLN A 437 3.72 3.23 -18.46
C GLN A 437 4.56 4.44 -18.03
N LYS A 438 3.94 5.61 -17.80
CA LYS A 438 4.56 6.86 -17.33
C LYS A 438 4.13 7.22 -15.89
N SER A 439 3.24 6.44 -15.28
CA SER A 439 2.63 6.72 -13.97
C SER A 439 3.66 6.78 -12.83
N ALA A 440 3.31 7.54 -11.79
CA ALA A 440 4.09 7.65 -10.57
C ALA A 440 4.38 6.26 -9.94
N THR A 441 3.43 5.33 -10.01
CA THR A 441 3.56 3.97 -9.48
C THR A 441 4.63 3.16 -10.20
N LYS A 442 4.80 3.32 -11.51
CA LYS A 442 5.89 2.68 -12.25
C LYS A 442 7.25 3.32 -11.94
N ALA A 443 7.28 4.64 -11.74
CA ALA A 443 8.44 5.36 -11.26
C ALA A 443 8.81 5.03 -9.79
N MET A 444 7.85 4.48 -9.01
CA MET A 444 8.06 3.92 -7.66
C MET A 444 8.57 2.46 -7.69
N ALA A 445 8.23 1.70 -8.74
CA ALA A 445 8.64 0.29 -8.92
C ALA A 445 10.03 0.12 -9.55
N GLY A 446 10.53 1.11 -10.29
CA GLY A 446 11.87 1.14 -10.88
C GLY A 446 12.85 1.95 -10.03
N GLY A 447 13.66 1.27 -9.21
CA GLY A 447 14.73 1.89 -8.41
C GLY A 447 16.02 2.19 -9.18
N ALA A 448 16.00 2.19 -10.52
CA ALA A 448 17.18 2.44 -11.33
C ALA A 448 16.79 3.22 -12.58
N ASP A 449 17.62 4.20 -12.94
CA ASP A 449 17.50 5.08 -14.10
C ASP A 449 16.48 6.23 -14.01
N ARG A 450 16.78 7.18 -13.11
CA ARG A 450 16.54 8.59 -13.43
C ARG A 450 17.90 9.23 -13.71
N ARG A 451 18.31 9.22 -14.99
CA ARG A 451 19.34 10.16 -15.44
C ARG A 451 18.78 11.58 -15.32
N PRO A 452 19.58 12.58 -14.93
CA PRO A 452 19.14 13.97 -14.99
C PRO A 452 18.77 14.28 -16.45
N SER A 453 17.54 14.75 -16.66
CA SER A 453 17.13 15.31 -17.94
C SER A 453 17.98 16.57 -18.17
N ALA A 454 19.04 16.41 -18.95
CA ALA A 454 19.61 17.54 -19.65
C ALA A 454 18.66 17.91 -20.80
N GLN A 455 18.44 19.22 -20.95
CA GLN A 455 17.85 19.95 -22.08
C GLN A 455 16.35 20.29 -22.01
N GLY A 456 16.08 21.59 -22.14
CA GLY A 456 14.83 22.16 -22.63
C GLY A 456 14.17 23.15 -21.70
#